data_AF-A0A3S4FZY3-F1
#
_entry.id   AF-A0A3S4FZY3-F1
#
_cell.length_a   1.000
_cell.length_b   1.000
_cell.length_c   1.000
_cell.angle_alpha   90.00
_cell.angle_beta   90.00
_cell.angle_gamma   90.00
#
_symmetry.space_group_name_H-M   'P 1'
#
loop_
_entity.id
_entity.type
_entity.pdbx_description
1 polymer ?
#
loop_
_entity_poly.entity_id
_entity_poly.type
_entity_poly.pdbx_seq_one_letter_code
_entity_poly.pdbx_strand_id
1 'polypeptide(L)'
;MVQRGEADAMICGTIGDYHEHFSVVKAVFGYRDGVHTAGAMNALLLPSGNTFIADTYVNEDPTPEQLAEITVMAAETVRRFGIEPKVALLSHSNFGSSNSLSASKMRETLERVRERAPDLMIDGEMHGDAALVESIRNDRMPDSPLKGSANILVMPNMEAARISYNLLRVSSSEGVTVGPVLMGVSKPVHVLTPIASVRRIVNMVALAVVEAQTTPL
;
A
#
# COMPACT_ATOMS: atom_id res chain seq x y z
N MET A 1 20.97 -15.77 -7.57
CA MET A 1 20.76 -16.56 -6.35
C MET A 1 19.28 -16.85 -6.13
N VAL A 2 18.42 -15.86 -5.87
CA VAL A 2 16.96 -16.09 -5.65
C VAL A 2 16.28 -16.83 -6.80
N GLN A 3 16.46 -16.39 -8.05
CA GLN A 3 15.88 -17.09 -9.21
C GLN A 3 16.36 -18.54 -9.37
N ARG A 4 17.56 -18.85 -8.85
CA ARG A 4 18.20 -20.16 -8.93
C ARG A 4 17.96 -21.01 -7.68
N GLY A 5 17.21 -20.52 -6.68
CA GLY A 5 16.95 -21.23 -5.42
C GLY A 5 18.14 -21.29 -4.45
N GLU A 6 19.14 -20.42 -4.63
CA GLU A 6 20.33 -20.37 -3.75
C GLU A 6 20.17 -19.37 -2.58
N ALA A 7 19.10 -18.56 -2.63
CA ALA A 7 18.74 -17.63 -1.58
C ALA A 7 17.20 -17.53 -1.56
N ASP A 8 16.63 -17.42 -0.37
CA ASP A 8 15.17 -17.43 -0.19
C ASP A 8 14.52 -16.06 -0.43
N ALA A 9 15.28 -14.97 -0.23
CA ALA A 9 14.80 -13.60 -0.40
C ALA A 9 15.90 -12.64 -0.88
N MET A 10 15.51 -11.47 -1.38
CA MET A 10 16.42 -10.38 -1.75
C MET A 10 15.94 -9.03 -1.22
N ILE A 11 16.88 -8.27 -0.63
CA ILE A 11 16.70 -6.86 -0.29
C ILE A 11 17.74 -6.05 -1.08
N CYS A 12 17.31 -5.04 -1.83
CA CYS A 12 18.19 -4.13 -2.58
C CYS A 12 17.75 -2.66 -2.45
N GLY A 13 18.32 -1.73 -3.24
CA GLY A 13 17.84 -0.34 -3.33
C GLY A 13 18.40 0.66 -2.31
N THR A 14 19.37 0.27 -1.48
CA THR A 14 20.07 1.24 -0.60
C THR A 14 20.98 2.21 -1.36
N ILE A 15 21.30 1.90 -2.62
CA ILE A 15 22.08 2.72 -3.55
C ILE A 15 21.41 2.65 -4.92
N GLY A 16 21.27 3.79 -5.60
CA GLY A 16 20.65 3.88 -6.93
C GLY A 16 19.17 4.25 -6.89
N ASP A 17 18.55 4.33 -8.07
CA ASP A 17 17.15 4.70 -8.22
C ASP A 17 16.21 3.50 -8.01
N TYR A 18 15.05 3.75 -7.39
CA TYR A 18 14.08 2.70 -7.08
C TYR A 18 13.53 2.04 -8.35
N HIS A 19 13.22 2.83 -9.39
CA HIS A 19 12.64 2.32 -10.62
C HIS A 19 13.63 1.47 -11.42
N GLU A 20 14.92 1.80 -11.37
CA GLU A 20 15.97 0.96 -11.98
C GLU A 20 16.02 -0.43 -11.34
N HIS A 21 16.07 -0.50 -10.00
CA HIS A 21 16.02 -1.77 -9.27
C HIS A 21 14.73 -2.53 -9.55
N PHE A 22 13.58 -1.85 -9.49
CA PHE A 22 12.29 -2.48 -9.74
C PHE A 22 12.17 -3.03 -11.17
N SER A 23 12.71 -2.34 -12.17
CA SER A 23 12.70 -2.80 -13.56
C SER A 23 13.45 -4.12 -13.73
N VAL A 24 14.59 -4.28 -13.06
CA VAL A 24 15.35 -5.53 -13.05
C VAL A 24 14.57 -6.63 -12.32
N VAL A 25 14.02 -6.33 -11.14
CA VAL A 25 13.18 -7.27 -10.37
C VAL A 25 12.02 -7.78 -11.21
N LYS A 26 11.28 -6.88 -11.85
CA LYS A 26 10.14 -7.23 -12.73
C LYS A 26 10.58 -8.10 -13.90
N ALA A 27 11.70 -7.77 -14.55
CA ALA A 27 12.20 -8.54 -15.70
C ALA A 27 12.66 -9.96 -15.33
N VAL A 28 13.24 -10.13 -14.14
CA VAL A 28 13.78 -11.42 -13.70
C VAL A 28 12.70 -12.34 -13.11
N PHE A 29 11.80 -11.78 -12.30
CA PHE A 29 10.85 -12.57 -11.51
C PHE A 29 9.42 -12.54 -12.08
N GLY A 30 9.01 -11.46 -12.75
CA GLY A 30 7.63 -11.28 -13.16
C GLY A 30 6.66 -11.13 -11.98
N TYR A 31 5.36 -11.19 -12.29
CA TYR A 31 4.30 -11.10 -11.28
C TYR A 31 3.87 -12.49 -10.80
N ARG A 32 3.25 -12.53 -9.62
CA ARG A 32 2.60 -13.75 -9.11
C ARG A 32 1.39 -14.12 -9.98
N ASP A 33 0.97 -15.38 -9.94
CA ASP A 33 -0.16 -15.87 -10.72
C ASP A 33 -1.44 -15.09 -10.40
N GLY A 34 -2.15 -14.68 -11.44
CA GLY A 34 -3.38 -13.89 -11.32
C GLY A 34 -3.17 -12.42 -10.91
N VAL A 35 -1.93 -11.94 -10.87
CA VAL A 35 -1.60 -10.53 -10.61
C VAL A 35 -0.96 -9.89 -11.84
N HIS A 36 -1.35 -8.65 -12.13
CA HIS A 36 -0.90 -7.90 -13.32
C HIS A 36 -0.16 -6.60 -12.99
N THR A 37 -0.17 -6.20 -11.71
CA THR A 37 0.42 -4.96 -11.21
C THR A 37 1.17 -5.23 -9.92
N ALA A 38 2.34 -4.62 -9.76
CA ALA A 38 3.02 -4.57 -8.46
C ALA A 38 2.67 -3.28 -7.74
N GLY A 39 2.77 -3.28 -6.40
CA GLY A 39 2.60 -2.08 -5.59
C GLY A 39 3.69 -1.98 -4.52
N ALA A 40 4.02 -0.76 -4.10
CA ALA A 40 4.99 -0.54 -3.02
C ALA A 40 4.33 0.10 -1.80
N MET A 41 3.99 -0.71 -0.80
CA MET A 41 3.32 -0.23 0.41
C MET A 41 4.32 0.19 1.49
N ASN A 42 4.08 1.32 2.15
CA ASN A 42 4.85 1.73 3.32
C ASN A 42 3.99 1.66 4.58
N ALA A 43 4.54 1.09 5.66
CA ALA A 43 3.95 1.15 6.99
C ALA A 43 4.62 2.25 7.82
N LEU A 44 3.78 3.02 8.51
CA LEU A 44 4.12 4.06 9.46
C LEU A 44 3.50 3.70 10.80
N LEU A 45 4.33 3.68 11.86
CA LEU A 45 3.82 3.62 13.22
C LEU A 45 3.55 5.06 13.69
N LEU A 46 2.27 5.44 13.72
CA LEU A 46 1.83 6.71 14.27
C LEU A 46 1.39 6.54 15.72
N PRO A 47 1.34 7.61 16.54
CA PRO A 47 0.78 7.54 17.90
C PRO A 47 -0.68 7.03 17.93
N SER A 48 -1.41 7.23 16.83
CA SER A 48 -2.78 6.74 16.63
C SER A 48 -2.87 5.27 16.21
N GLY A 49 -1.75 4.62 15.90
CA GLY A 49 -1.68 3.23 15.47
C GLY A 49 -0.90 3.03 14.15
N ASN A 50 -0.96 1.81 13.64
CA ASN A 50 -0.30 1.43 12.38
C ASN A 50 -1.09 2.00 11.20
N THR A 51 -0.42 2.76 10.34
CA THR A 51 -0.98 3.29 9.09
C THR A 51 -0.13 2.81 7.91
N PHE A 52 -0.79 2.29 6.90
CA PHE A 52 -0.20 1.78 5.68
C PHE A 52 -0.60 2.68 4.52
N ILE A 53 0.36 3.08 3.71
CA ILE A 53 0.15 3.88 2.51
C ILE A 53 0.47 3.00 1.32
N ALA A 54 -0.55 2.74 0.50
CA ALA A 54 -0.41 1.90 -0.67
C ALA A 54 0.28 2.65 -1.80
N ASP A 55 1.17 1.93 -2.48
CA ASP A 55 1.88 2.30 -3.70
C ASP A 55 2.51 3.70 -3.75
N THR A 56 3.63 3.85 -3.05
CA THR A 56 4.39 5.10 -3.02
C THR A 56 5.55 5.14 -4.02
N TYR A 57 5.78 4.09 -4.83
CA TYR A 57 6.98 4.02 -5.69
C TYR A 57 6.81 3.29 -7.02
N VAL A 58 5.72 2.54 -7.28
CA VAL A 58 5.64 1.70 -8.49
C VAL A 58 4.82 2.35 -9.60
N ASN A 59 3.56 2.73 -9.33
CA ASN A 59 2.66 3.21 -10.39
C ASN A 59 2.40 4.71 -10.27
N GLU A 60 2.87 5.49 -11.25
CA GLU A 60 2.74 6.95 -11.23
C GLU A 60 1.28 7.43 -11.22
N ASP A 61 0.48 6.95 -12.19
CA ASP A 61 -0.95 7.23 -12.31
C ASP A 61 -1.70 5.91 -12.62
N PRO A 62 -1.98 5.08 -11.59
CA PRO A 62 -2.59 3.78 -11.79
C PRO A 62 -4.04 3.90 -12.28
N THR A 63 -4.47 2.95 -13.10
CA THR A 63 -5.89 2.79 -13.50
C THR A 63 -6.75 2.27 -12.34
N PRO A 64 -8.09 2.35 -12.41
CA PRO A 64 -8.95 1.75 -11.40
C PRO A 64 -8.70 0.26 -11.16
N GLU A 65 -8.43 -0.52 -12.21
CA GLU A 65 -8.11 -1.95 -12.11
C GLU A 65 -6.81 -2.19 -11.33
N GLN A 66 -5.80 -1.37 -11.61
CA GLN A 66 -4.51 -1.43 -10.92
C GLN A 66 -4.66 -1.04 -9.46
N LEU A 67 -5.38 0.05 -9.17
CA LEU A 67 -5.70 0.46 -7.80
C LEU A 67 -6.47 -0.62 -7.05
N ALA A 68 -7.42 -1.30 -7.69
CA ALA A 68 -8.17 -2.38 -7.08
C ALA A 68 -7.26 -3.57 -6.73
N GLU A 69 -6.37 -3.95 -7.65
CA GLU A 69 -5.38 -5.01 -7.42
C GLU A 69 -4.39 -4.65 -6.29
N ILE A 70 -3.84 -3.43 -6.30
CA ILE A 70 -2.97 -2.90 -5.25
C ILE A 70 -3.68 -2.89 -3.90
N THR A 71 -4.96 -2.50 -3.87
CA THR A 71 -5.76 -2.43 -2.64
C THR A 71 -5.95 -3.81 -2.02
N VAL A 72 -6.29 -4.82 -2.84
CA VAL A 72 -6.45 -6.20 -2.37
C VAL A 72 -5.11 -6.75 -1.86
N MET A 73 -4.00 -6.55 -2.59
CA MET A 73 -2.67 -6.95 -2.14
C MET A 73 -2.24 -6.25 -0.84
N ALA A 74 -2.55 -4.96 -0.69
CA ALA A 74 -2.29 -4.21 0.53
C ALA A 74 -3.09 -4.80 1.72
N ALA A 75 -4.36 -5.11 1.52
CA ALA A 75 -5.20 -5.74 2.54
C ALA A 75 -4.69 -7.14 2.92
N GLU A 76 -4.29 -7.97 1.94
CA GLU A 76 -3.65 -9.27 2.17
C GLU A 76 -2.36 -9.12 3.00
N THR A 77 -1.53 -8.14 2.65
CA THR A 77 -0.28 -7.86 3.34
C THR A 77 -0.52 -7.43 4.79
N VAL A 78 -1.48 -6.54 5.03
CA VAL A 78 -1.84 -6.08 6.38
C VAL A 78 -2.42 -7.21 7.24
N ARG A 79 -3.23 -8.11 6.66
CA ARG A 79 -3.71 -9.32 7.38
C ARG A 79 -2.56 -10.20 7.85
N ARG A 80 -1.47 -10.31 7.09
CA ARG A 80 -0.28 -11.09 7.48
C ARG A 80 0.49 -10.46 8.64
N PHE A 81 0.35 -9.17 8.87
CA PHE A 81 0.81 -8.52 10.12
C PHE A 81 -0.10 -8.81 11.33
N GLY A 82 -1.16 -9.60 11.16
CA GLY A 82 -2.15 -9.88 12.21
C GLY A 82 -3.10 -8.70 12.47
N ILE A 83 -3.24 -7.80 11.50
CA ILE A 83 -4.05 -6.59 11.60
C ILE A 83 -5.27 -6.72 10.67
N GLU A 84 -6.47 -6.43 11.19
CA GLU A 84 -7.67 -6.39 10.37
C GLU A 84 -7.61 -5.20 9.38
N PRO A 85 -7.65 -5.41 8.06
CA PRO A 85 -7.52 -4.34 7.08
C PRO A 85 -8.77 -3.46 7.05
N LYS A 86 -8.54 -2.14 7.19
CA LYS A 86 -9.55 -1.09 7.15
C LYS A 86 -9.12 -0.07 6.11
N VAL A 87 -9.68 -0.19 4.92
CA VAL A 87 -9.22 0.52 3.73
C VAL A 87 -10.04 1.78 3.50
N ALA A 88 -9.36 2.90 3.27
CA ALA A 88 -9.95 4.12 2.76
C ALA A 88 -9.36 4.47 1.39
N LEU A 89 -10.24 4.63 0.41
CA LEU A 89 -9.90 5.17 -0.90
C LEU A 89 -9.94 6.70 -0.83
N LEU A 90 -8.78 7.34 -0.92
CA LEU A 90 -8.64 8.78 -0.73
C LEU A 90 -8.86 9.57 -2.02
N SER A 91 -9.47 10.74 -1.88
CA SER A 91 -9.64 11.72 -2.95
C SER A 91 -9.73 13.12 -2.36
N HIS A 92 -9.66 14.16 -3.20
CA HIS A 92 -10.15 15.50 -2.84
C HIS A 92 -11.68 15.59 -2.92
N SER A 93 -12.35 14.57 -3.47
CA SER A 93 -13.80 14.40 -3.40
C SER A 93 -14.17 13.65 -2.13
N ASN A 94 -15.39 13.88 -1.67
CA ASN A 94 -15.94 13.15 -0.55
C ASN A 94 -17.35 12.66 -0.86
N PHE A 95 -17.47 11.36 -1.14
CA PHE A 95 -18.70 10.65 -1.49
C PHE A 95 -19.53 11.35 -2.58
N GLY A 96 -18.90 11.65 -3.71
CA GLY A 96 -19.56 12.25 -4.87
C GLY A 96 -19.58 13.78 -4.88
N SER A 97 -18.90 14.46 -3.95
CA SER A 97 -18.84 15.94 -3.94
C SER A 97 -18.12 16.53 -5.17
N SER A 98 -17.39 15.72 -5.94
CA SER A 98 -16.77 16.10 -7.21
C SER A 98 -16.87 14.98 -8.26
N ASN A 99 -17.01 15.39 -9.52
CA ASN A 99 -17.00 14.53 -10.70
C ASN A 99 -15.70 14.61 -11.51
N SER A 100 -14.63 15.13 -10.89
CA SER A 100 -13.29 15.09 -11.48
C SER A 100 -12.86 13.66 -11.84
N LEU A 101 -11.93 13.54 -12.79
CA LEU A 101 -11.39 12.24 -13.21
C LEU A 101 -10.81 11.43 -12.03
N SER A 102 -10.09 12.09 -11.12
CA SER A 102 -9.54 11.44 -9.93
C SER A 102 -10.62 10.90 -9.00
N ALA A 103 -11.71 11.65 -8.77
CA ALA A 103 -12.83 11.22 -7.95
C ALA A 103 -13.58 10.03 -8.57
N SER A 104 -13.90 10.11 -9.87
CA SER A 104 -14.54 9.02 -10.60
C SER A 104 -13.68 7.76 -10.61
N LYS A 105 -12.36 7.92 -10.80
CA LYS A 105 -11.39 6.83 -10.72
C LYS A 105 -11.45 6.09 -9.38
N MET A 106 -11.50 6.81 -8.27
CA MET A 106 -11.57 6.17 -6.94
C MET A 106 -12.91 5.48 -6.67
N ARG A 107 -14.02 5.98 -7.21
CA ARG A 107 -15.32 5.28 -7.13
C ARG A 107 -15.33 3.99 -7.95
N GLU A 108 -14.79 4.04 -9.17
CA GLU A 108 -14.60 2.85 -10.01
C GLU A 108 -13.71 1.80 -9.33
N THR A 109 -12.66 2.25 -8.64
CA THR A 109 -11.81 1.38 -7.82
C THR A 109 -12.62 0.69 -6.73
N LEU A 110 -13.49 1.42 -6.02
CA LEU A 110 -14.33 0.85 -4.96
C LEU A 110 -15.22 -0.28 -5.47
N GLU A 111 -15.89 -0.05 -6.60
CA GLU A 111 -16.76 -1.05 -7.25
C GLU A 111 -15.97 -2.33 -7.55
N ARG A 112 -14.81 -2.20 -8.19
CA ARG A 112 -13.94 -3.33 -8.54
C ARG A 112 -13.40 -4.07 -7.31
N VAL A 113 -13.04 -3.35 -6.25
CA VAL A 113 -12.57 -4.01 -5.02
C VAL A 113 -13.71 -4.78 -4.36
N ARG A 114 -14.94 -4.25 -4.34
CA ARG A 114 -16.10 -4.95 -3.79
C ARG A 114 -16.45 -6.21 -4.55
N GLU A 115 -16.25 -6.22 -5.87
CA GLU A 115 -16.40 -7.44 -6.68
C GLU A 115 -15.33 -8.50 -6.34
N ARG A 116 -14.07 -8.09 -6.15
CA ARG A 116 -12.94 -9.00 -5.93
C ARG A 116 -12.82 -9.46 -4.47
N ALA A 117 -13.20 -8.62 -3.52
CA ALA A 117 -13.03 -8.83 -2.09
C ALA A 117 -14.25 -8.26 -1.32
N PRO A 118 -15.43 -8.90 -1.44
CA PRO A 118 -16.69 -8.38 -0.88
C PRO A 118 -16.66 -8.24 0.65
N ASP A 119 -15.87 -9.06 1.34
CA ASP A 119 -15.75 -9.04 2.80
C ASP A 119 -14.75 -8.00 3.32
N LEU A 120 -14.05 -7.29 2.42
CA LEU A 120 -13.07 -6.28 2.82
C LEU A 120 -13.78 -5.05 3.41
N MET A 121 -13.36 -4.62 4.60
CA MET A 121 -13.82 -3.35 5.17
C MET A 121 -13.19 -2.19 4.40
N ILE A 122 -13.89 -1.71 3.37
CA ILE A 122 -13.44 -0.64 2.47
C ILE A 122 -14.54 0.38 2.20
N ASP A 123 -14.15 1.64 2.12
CA ASP A 123 -15.04 2.70 1.66
C ASP A 123 -14.29 3.85 0.96
N GLY A 124 -15.05 4.73 0.33
CA GLY A 124 -14.57 5.92 -0.36
C GLY A 124 -15.44 6.27 -1.58
N GLU A 125 -15.05 7.22 -2.42
CA GLU A 125 -13.89 8.08 -2.27
C GLU A 125 -14.10 9.12 -1.16
N MET A 126 -13.07 9.39 -0.34
CA MET A 126 -13.22 10.30 0.80
C MET A 126 -11.98 11.15 1.06
N HIS A 127 -12.16 12.22 1.84
CA HIS A 127 -11.05 13.03 2.35
C HIS A 127 -10.24 12.25 3.40
N GLY A 128 -8.97 12.64 3.58
CA GLY A 128 -8.07 11.99 4.53
C GLY A 128 -8.50 12.14 6.00
N ASP A 129 -9.19 13.21 6.35
CA ASP A 129 -9.76 13.41 7.69
C ASP A 129 -10.91 12.43 7.96
N ALA A 130 -11.84 12.24 7.01
CA ALA A 130 -12.91 11.25 7.10
C ALA A 130 -12.36 9.80 7.15
N ALA A 131 -11.24 9.53 6.47
CA ALA A 131 -10.59 8.23 6.55
C ALA A 131 -10.06 7.92 7.96
N LEU A 132 -9.50 8.92 8.65
CA LEU A 132 -8.84 8.75 9.93
C LEU A 132 -9.75 9.01 11.14
N VAL A 133 -10.83 9.78 10.97
CA VAL A 133 -11.73 10.22 12.04
C VAL A 133 -13.16 9.77 11.72
N GLU A 134 -13.61 8.74 12.43
CA GLU A 134 -14.92 8.12 12.22
C GLU A 134 -16.09 9.09 12.40
N SER A 135 -16.03 10.04 13.34
CA SER A 135 -17.10 11.03 13.52
C SER A 135 -17.27 11.91 12.28
N ILE A 136 -16.17 12.40 11.69
CA ILE A 136 -16.20 13.21 10.45
C ILE A 136 -16.78 12.39 9.29
N ARG A 137 -16.44 11.10 9.21
CA ARG A 137 -17.02 10.19 8.22
C ARG A 137 -18.51 10.01 8.42
N ASN A 138 -18.95 9.71 9.64
CA ASN A 138 -20.35 9.42 9.95
C ASN A 138 -21.25 10.63 9.70
N ASP A 139 -20.76 11.86 9.89
CA ASP A 139 -21.51 13.08 9.57
C ASP A 139 -21.89 13.18 8.09
N ARG A 140 -21.10 12.57 7.21
CA ARG A 140 -21.30 12.62 5.74
C ARG A 140 -21.80 11.31 5.14
N MET A 141 -21.40 10.17 5.71
CA MET A 141 -21.74 8.82 5.25
C MET A 141 -21.99 7.89 6.45
N PRO A 142 -23.15 8.01 7.13
CA PRO A 142 -23.49 7.21 8.30
C PRO A 142 -23.46 5.69 8.03
N ASP A 143 -23.80 5.29 6.81
CA ASP A 143 -23.90 3.89 6.38
C ASP A 143 -22.54 3.31 5.93
N SER A 144 -21.43 4.03 6.17
CA SER A 144 -20.09 3.55 5.83
C SER A 144 -19.79 2.19 6.50
N PRO A 145 -19.31 1.19 5.73
CA PRO A 145 -18.88 -0.09 6.30
C PRO A 145 -17.60 0.06 7.13
N LEU A 146 -16.82 1.13 6.91
CA LEU A 146 -15.57 1.39 7.59
C LEU A 146 -15.82 1.77 9.06
N LYS A 147 -15.19 1.07 10.01
CA LYS A 147 -15.33 1.29 11.45
C LYS A 147 -14.04 1.76 12.12
N GLY A 148 -14.12 2.82 12.91
CA GLY A 148 -12.95 3.50 13.47
C GLY A 148 -12.10 4.20 12.41
N SER A 149 -10.80 4.33 12.69
CA SER A 149 -9.80 4.87 11.76
C SER A 149 -9.36 3.84 10.72
N ALA A 150 -9.23 4.25 9.46
CA ALA A 150 -8.60 3.46 8.43
C ALA A 150 -7.13 3.21 8.77
N ASN A 151 -6.67 1.98 8.53
CA ASN A 151 -5.25 1.66 8.64
C ASN A 151 -4.59 1.50 7.27
N ILE A 152 -5.34 1.35 6.18
CA ILE A 152 -4.80 1.35 4.82
C ILE A 152 -5.35 2.56 4.08
N LEU A 153 -4.44 3.40 3.61
CA LEU A 153 -4.74 4.58 2.81
C LEU A 153 -4.30 4.31 1.38
N VAL A 154 -5.24 4.38 0.45
CA VAL A 154 -5.00 4.22 -0.99
C VAL A 154 -5.23 5.55 -1.67
N MET A 155 -4.18 6.10 -2.25
CA MET A 155 -4.18 7.40 -2.91
C MET A 155 -4.49 7.24 -4.40
N PRO A 156 -4.95 8.30 -5.09
CA PRO A 156 -5.28 8.21 -6.51
C PRO A 156 -4.03 8.06 -7.39
N ASN A 157 -2.86 8.51 -6.94
CA ASN A 157 -1.61 8.47 -7.71
C ASN A 157 -0.38 8.48 -6.78
N MET A 158 0.80 8.21 -7.36
CA MET A 158 2.06 8.14 -6.62
C MET A 158 2.44 9.47 -5.98
N GLU A 159 2.14 10.60 -6.62
CA GLU A 159 2.46 11.93 -6.09
C GLU A 159 1.74 12.16 -4.74
N ALA A 160 0.42 11.94 -4.70
CA ALA A 160 -0.36 12.03 -3.49
C ALA A 160 0.12 11.03 -2.41
N ALA A 161 0.46 9.81 -2.81
CA ALA A 161 0.99 8.80 -1.90
C ALA A 161 2.33 9.22 -1.28
N ARG A 162 3.29 9.69 -2.09
CA ARG A 162 4.64 10.09 -1.66
C ARG A 162 4.64 11.35 -0.82
N ILE A 163 3.85 12.35 -1.19
CA ILE A 163 3.71 13.58 -0.41
C ILE A 163 3.15 13.23 0.97
N SER A 164 2.03 12.50 1.01
CA SER A 164 1.38 12.10 2.27
C SER A 164 2.32 11.26 3.15
N TYR A 165 3.00 10.28 2.57
CA TYR A 165 3.97 9.46 3.29
C TYR A 165 5.10 10.28 3.92
N ASN A 166 5.71 11.20 3.16
CA ASN A 166 6.81 11.98 3.68
C ASN A 166 6.38 12.97 4.76
N LEU A 167 5.22 13.61 4.59
CA LEU A 167 4.65 14.49 5.62
C LEU A 167 4.39 13.71 6.91
N LEU A 168 3.67 12.59 6.83
CA LEU A 168 3.35 11.77 8.00
C LEU A 168 4.61 11.18 8.67
N ARG A 169 5.57 10.72 7.87
CA ARG A 169 6.85 10.19 8.39
C ARG A 169 7.61 11.23 9.20
N VAL A 170 7.74 12.44 8.69
CA VAL A 170 8.48 13.52 9.37
C VAL A 170 7.72 14.05 10.58
N SER A 171 6.38 14.05 10.53
CA SER A 171 5.54 14.45 11.67
C SER A 171 5.45 13.41 12.79
N SER A 172 5.81 12.15 12.52
CA SER A 172 5.83 11.08 13.53
C SER A 172 7.09 11.14 14.41
N SER A 173 6.92 11.26 15.73
CA SER A 173 8.01 11.46 16.70
C SER A 173 8.96 10.26 16.85
N GLU A 174 8.49 9.05 16.54
CA GLU A 174 9.26 7.81 16.74
C GLU A 174 9.86 7.23 15.44
N GLY A 175 9.43 7.72 14.27
CA GLY A 175 10.06 7.43 12.96
C GLY A 175 10.14 5.95 12.57
N VAL A 176 9.46 5.04 13.27
CA VAL A 176 9.50 3.61 12.95
C VAL A 176 8.69 3.37 11.69
N THR A 177 9.39 2.87 10.68
CA THR A 177 8.84 2.69 9.34
C THR A 177 9.25 1.32 8.82
N VAL A 178 8.32 0.69 8.10
CA VAL A 178 8.57 -0.55 7.36
C VAL A 178 8.24 -0.27 5.90
N GLY A 179 9.10 -0.73 5.01
CA GLY A 179 8.92 -0.59 3.56
C GLY A 179 9.94 0.33 2.88
N PRO A 180 9.79 0.51 1.56
CA PRO A 180 8.66 0.03 0.76
C PRO A 180 8.60 -1.49 0.67
N VAL A 181 7.44 -2.06 1.02
CA VAL A 181 7.13 -3.49 0.88
C VAL A 181 6.61 -3.67 -0.53
N LEU A 182 7.40 -4.34 -1.36
CA LEU A 182 7.02 -4.65 -2.73
C LEU A 182 6.03 -5.83 -2.72
N MET A 183 4.89 -5.63 -3.38
CA MET A 183 3.79 -6.60 -3.50
C MET A 183 3.56 -6.92 -4.98
N GLY A 184 3.06 -8.12 -5.26
CA GLY A 184 2.66 -8.59 -6.59
C GLY A 184 3.76 -9.31 -7.37
N VAL A 185 4.98 -9.40 -6.85
CA VAL A 185 6.11 -10.08 -7.51
C VAL A 185 6.11 -11.56 -7.14
N SER A 186 6.55 -12.43 -8.05
CA SER A 186 6.51 -13.89 -7.84
C SER A 186 7.51 -14.44 -6.81
N LYS A 187 8.36 -13.59 -6.22
CA LYS A 187 9.42 -13.96 -5.27
C LYS A 187 9.52 -12.94 -4.12
N PRO A 188 9.99 -13.36 -2.93
CA PRO A 188 10.25 -12.49 -1.77
C PRO A 188 11.39 -11.51 -2.02
N VAL A 189 11.06 -10.41 -2.69
CA VAL A 189 12.03 -9.42 -3.16
C VAL A 189 11.50 -8.04 -2.82
N HIS A 190 12.31 -7.24 -2.14
CA HIS A 190 11.96 -5.86 -1.85
C HIS A 190 13.06 -4.89 -2.23
N VAL A 191 12.62 -3.76 -2.76
CA VAL A 191 13.47 -2.63 -3.12
C VAL A 191 13.29 -1.58 -2.02
N LEU A 192 14.40 -1.19 -1.39
CA LEU A 192 14.44 -0.10 -0.44
C LEU A 192 14.81 1.20 -1.14
N THR A 193 14.98 2.25 -0.35
CA THR A 193 15.46 3.54 -0.83
C THR A 193 16.71 3.96 -0.06
N PRO A 194 17.54 4.88 -0.59
CA PRO A 194 18.76 5.34 0.10
C PRO A 194 18.53 5.96 1.49
N ILE A 195 17.30 6.39 1.78
CA ILE A 195 16.92 6.93 3.10
C ILE A 195 16.63 5.84 4.15
N ALA A 196 16.80 4.56 3.81
CA ALA A 196 16.55 3.46 4.71
C ALA A 196 17.57 3.41 5.85
N SER A 197 17.10 3.49 7.09
CA SER A 197 17.93 3.29 8.27
C SER A 197 18.28 1.81 8.47
N VAL A 198 19.31 1.53 9.26
CA VAL A 198 19.67 0.16 9.67
C VAL A 198 18.46 -0.58 10.25
N ARG A 199 17.69 0.09 11.13
CA ARG A 199 16.46 -0.48 11.72
C ARG A 199 15.43 -0.85 10.64
N ARG A 200 15.25 0.00 9.63
CA ARG A 200 14.34 -0.29 8.50
C ARG A 200 14.81 -1.50 7.71
N ILE A 201 16.11 -1.60 7.43
CA ILE A 201 16.68 -2.77 6.72
C ILE A 201 16.43 -4.04 7.52
N VAL A 202 16.69 -4.04 8.84
CA VAL A 202 16.44 -5.19 9.71
C VAL A 202 14.96 -5.60 9.71
N ASN A 203 14.04 -4.65 9.82
CA ASN A 203 12.60 -4.92 9.76
C ASN A 203 12.19 -5.53 8.42
N MET A 204 12.76 -5.04 7.32
CA MET A 204 12.47 -5.55 5.98
C MET A 204 13.05 -6.94 5.73
N VAL A 205 14.21 -7.25 6.29
CA VAL A 205 14.75 -8.61 6.29
C VAL A 205 13.84 -9.55 7.08
N ALA A 206 13.38 -9.15 8.27
CA ALA A 206 12.46 -9.96 9.06
C ALA A 206 11.14 -10.25 8.30
N LEU A 207 10.60 -9.25 7.60
CA LEU A 207 9.43 -9.42 6.75
C LEU A 207 9.70 -10.39 5.60
N ALA A 208 10.81 -10.22 4.88
CA ALA A 208 11.16 -11.05 3.73
C ALA A 208 11.41 -12.53 4.11
N VAL A 209 11.95 -12.78 5.31
CA VAL A 209 12.13 -14.15 5.83
C VAL A 209 10.79 -14.84 6.07
N VAL A 210 9.80 -14.12 6.63
CA VAL A 210 8.44 -14.66 6.82
C VAL A 210 7.75 -14.89 5.48
N GLU A 211 7.89 -13.95 4.54
CA GLU A 211 7.35 -14.10 3.19
C GLU A 211 7.95 -15.33 2.47
N ALA A 212 9.26 -15.55 2.60
CA ALA A 212 9.92 -16.69 1.96
C ALA A 212 9.50 -18.06 2.49
N GLN A 213 8.98 -18.13 3.72
CA GLN A 213 8.41 -19.35 4.30
C GLN A 213 6.92 -19.52 3.95
N THR A 214 6.29 -18.53 3.34
CA THR A 214 4.87 -18.51 2.99
C THR A 214 4.71 -18.25 1.50
N THR A 215 3.60 -17.63 1.10
CA THR A 215 3.38 -17.20 -0.29
C THR A 215 3.98 -15.81 -0.48
N PRO A 216 4.55 -15.45 -1.63
CA PRO A 216 4.91 -14.07 -1.92
C PRO A 216 3.75 -13.08 -1.68
N LEU A 217 4.09 -11.84 -1.30
CA LEU A 217 3.14 -10.76 -1.06
C LEU A 217 2.56 -10.24 -2.38
#